data_AF-A0A961Q6U2-F1
#
_entry.id   AF-A0A961Q6U2-F1
#
_cell.length_a   1.000
_cell.length_b   1.000
_cell.length_c   1.000
_cell.angle_alpha   90.00
_cell.angle_beta   90.00
_cell.angle_gamma   90.00
#
_symmetry.space_group_name_H-M   'P 1'
#
loop_
_entity.id
_entity.type
_entity.pdbx_description
1 polymer ?
#
loop_
_entity_poly.entity_id
_entity_poly.type
_entity_poly.pdbx_seq_one_letter_code
_entity_poly.pdbx_strand_id
1 'polypeptide(L)'
;MMRRAGGLVVLLALMPAQPSLADDYPFTGDFAIAGDPAAPGPSDLYRCALSFFRQGADGKFTGYHADLAGFSAGDPPRYVIYQSGTCVHDAGAGIESCTLTFETDRELEGRTFVDVISSIAKDHVKTLSFESLAEAQAHSTTGQSDNAFPITYVRCPFDGARLAAALSSSASTVSAGERNQLTSPDDGFLAQKSVHDLAKAMGLIP
;
A
#
# COMPACT_ATOMS: atom_id res chain seq x y z
N MET A 1 -45.02 18.10 -65.00
CA MET A 1 -44.95 18.00 -63.52
C MET A 1 -43.74 17.16 -63.14
N MET A 2 -42.63 17.80 -62.78
CA MET A 2 -41.36 17.14 -62.43
C MET A 2 -41.33 16.82 -60.92
N ARG A 3 -41.21 15.54 -60.56
CA ARG A 3 -41.01 15.08 -59.17
C ARG A 3 -39.51 15.08 -58.86
N ARG A 4 -39.08 15.84 -57.85
CA ARG A 4 -37.71 15.83 -57.31
C ARG A 4 -37.58 14.71 -56.28
N ALA A 5 -36.58 13.86 -56.44
CA ALA A 5 -36.16 12.87 -55.44
C ALA A 5 -35.22 13.56 -54.44
N GLY A 6 -35.56 13.52 -53.15
CA GLY A 6 -34.71 13.98 -52.06
C GLY A 6 -33.89 12.82 -51.51
N GLY A 7 -32.57 12.89 -51.63
CA GLY A 7 -31.64 11.94 -51.04
C GLY A 7 -31.44 12.20 -49.55
N LEU A 8 -31.64 11.16 -48.74
CA LEU A 8 -31.36 11.16 -47.30
C LEU A 8 -29.87 10.88 -47.10
N VAL A 9 -29.13 11.85 -46.58
CA VAL A 9 -27.73 11.68 -46.17
C VAL A 9 -27.72 11.19 -44.72
N VAL A 10 -27.27 9.96 -44.50
CA VAL A 10 -27.03 9.39 -43.17
C VAL A 10 -25.62 9.80 -42.73
N LEU A 11 -25.52 10.74 -41.79
CA LEU A 11 -24.27 11.02 -41.08
C LEU A 11 -24.04 9.93 -40.03
N LEU A 12 -23.07 9.05 -40.26
CA LEU A 12 -22.50 8.23 -39.19
C LEU A 12 -21.60 9.10 -38.32
N ALA A 13 -22.06 9.39 -37.10
CA ALA A 13 -21.25 10.04 -36.08
C ALA A 13 -20.23 9.02 -35.52
N LEU A 14 -18.96 9.22 -35.84
CA LEU A 14 -17.83 8.57 -35.17
C LEU A 14 -17.76 9.14 -33.75
N MET A 15 -18.30 8.42 -32.77
CA MET A 15 -18.06 8.75 -31.37
C MET A 15 -16.60 8.39 -31.02
N PRO A 16 -15.80 9.32 -30.47
CA PRO A 16 -14.49 8.97 -29.94
C PRO A 16 -14.68 7.96 -28.81
N ALA A 17 -13.95 6.85 -28.86
CA ALA A 17 -13.84 5.93 -27.75
C ALA A 17 -13.37 6.73 -26.53
N GLN A 18 -14.24 6.89 -25.53
CA GLN A 18 -13.81 7.44 -24.26
C GLN A 18 -12.77 6.49 -23.68
N PRO A 19 -11.60 6.97 -23.23
CA PRO A 19 -10.69 6.12 -22.49
C PRO A 19 -11.49 5.56 -21.31
N SER A 20 -11.52 4.24 -21.21
CA SER A 20 -11.93 3.56 -19.97
C SER A 20 -11.14 4.24 -18.86
N LEU A 21 -11.83 4.90 -17.93
CA LEU A 21 -11.20 5.24 -16.66
C LEU A 21 -10.70 3.89 -16.13
N ALA A 22 -9.39 3.77 -15.88
CA ALA A 22 -8.92 2.63 -15.11
C ALA A 22 -9.73 2.64 -13.82
N ASP A 23 -10.37 1.52 -13.48
CA ASP A 23 -11.13 1.43 -12.23
C ASP A 23 -10.20 1.86 -11.08
N ASP A 24 -10.73 2.66 -10.15
CA ASP A 24 -9.96 3.08 -8.98
C ASP A 24 -9.43 1.83 -8.27
N TYR A 25 -8.16 1.89 -7.87
CA TYR A 25 -7.53 0.82 -7.12
C TYR A 25 -8.34 0.52 -5.84
N PRO A 26 -8.54 -0.77 -5.46
CA PRO A 26 -9.64 -1.19 -4.56
C PRO A 26 -9.57 -0.62 -3.13
N PHE A 27 -8.42 -0.13 -2.69
CA PHE A 27 -8.29 0.61 -1.42
C PHE A 27 -7.19 1.67 -1.49
N THR A 28 -7.41 2.81 -0.85
CA THR A 28 -6.41 3.89 -0.79
C THR A 28 -6.17 4.33 0.63
N GLY A 29 -5.01 4.93 0.90
CA GLY A 29 -4.64 5.50 2.21
C GLY A 29 -3.27 5.08 2.69
N ASP A 30 -3.01 5.33 3.97
CA ASP A 30 -1.77 4.97 4.65
C ASP A 30 -1.99 3.73 5.51
N PHE A 31 -1.15 2.70 5.34
CA PHE A 31 -1.31 1.41 6.00
C PHE A 31 -0.01 0.85 6.57
N ALA A 32 -0.08 0.21 7.74
CA ALA A 32 1.01 -0.57 8.31
C ALA A 32 0.66 -2.06 8.29
N ILE A 33 1.66 -2.93 8.41
CA ILE A 33 1.44 -4.36 8.62
C ILE A 33 1.07 -4.59 10.09
N ALA A 34 -0.04 -5.30 10.33
CA ALA A 34 -0.47 -5.67 11.69
C ALA A 34 0.55 -6.59 12.36
N GLY A 35 0.70 -6.48 13.69
CA GLY A 35 1.52 -7.42 14.45
C GLY A 35 0.95 -8.84 14.51
N ASP A 36 -0.38 -8.93 14.67
CA ASP A 36 -1.15 -10.17 14.57
C ASP A 36 -2.13 -10.04 13.39
N PRO A 37 -1.95 -10.80 12.30
CA PRO A 37 -2.84 -10.72 11.16
C PRO A 37 -4.28 -11.17 11.48
N ALA A 38 -4.49 -11.99 12.52
CA ALA A 38 -5.82 -12.44 12.93
C ALA A 38 -6.54 -11.40 13.80
N ALA A 39 -5.80 -10.65 14.62
CA ALA A 39 -6.35 -9.72 15.60
C ALA A 39 -5.55 -8.40 15.69
N PRO A 40 -5.74 -7.48 14.73
CA PRO A 40 -5.21 -6.12 14.84
C PRO A 40 -5.60 -5.47 16.17
N GLY A 41 -4.69 -4.68 16.75
CA GLY A 41 -4.83 -4.16 18.10
C GLY A 41 -4.16 -2.80 18.33
N PRO A 42 -4.26 -2.25 19.55
CA PRO A 42 -3.72 -0.92 19.87
C PRO A 42 -2.22 -0.77 19.63
N SER A 43 -1.45 -1.88 19.71
CA SER A 43 -0.02 -1.92 19.40
C SER A 43 0.30 -1.50 17.96
N ASP A 44 -0.66 -1.66 17.05
CA ASP A 44 -0.48 -1.34 15.64
C ASP A 44 -0.38 0.17 15.38
N LEU A 45 -0.83 1.02 16.32
CA LEU A 45 -0.59 2.46 16.25
C LEU A 45 0.91 2.80 16.36
N TYR A 46 1.68 2.03 17.12
CA TYR A 46 3.13 2.17 17.17
C TYR A 46 3.79 1.65 15.88
N ARG A 47 3.23 0.61 15.26
CA ARG A 47 3.68 0.14 13.94
C ARG A 47 3.46 1.20 12.87
N CYS A 48 2.28 1.83 12.85
CA CYS A 48 2.02 3.02 12.02
C CYS A 48 3.03 4.14 12.26
N ALA A 49 3.38 4.42 13.52
CA ALA A 49 4.38 5.43 13.84
C ALA A 49 5.76 5.09 13.24
N LEU A 50 6.14 3.81 13.17
CA LEU A 50 7.44 3.37 12.68
C LEU A 50 7.50 3.26 11.16
N SER A 51 6.49 2.66 10.53
CA SER A 51 6.47 2.41 9.10
C SER A 51 5.05 2.23 8.59
N PHE A 52 4.84 2.69 7.36
CA PHE A 52 3.60 2.50 6.62
C PHE A 52 3.89 2.59 5.12
N PHE A 53 2.97 2.08 4.30
CA PHE A 53 2.92 2.43 2.89
C PHE A 53 1.71 3.29 2.59
N ARG A 54 1.87 4.21 1.66
CA ARG A 54 0.79 5.00 1.08
C ARG A 54 0.34 4.36 -0.22
N GLN A 55 -0.92 3.96 -0.31
CA GLN A 55 -1.57 3.42 -1.50
C GLN A 55 -2.43 4.49 -2.18
N GLY A 56 -2.12 4.81 -3.44
CA GLY A 56 -2.86 5.74 -4.28
C GLY A 56 -4.00 5.06 -5.06
N ALA A 57 -4.96 5.88 -5.52
CA ALA A 57 -6.08 5.41 -6.34
C ALA A 57 -5.65 4.90 -7.72
N ASP A 58 -4.46 5.31 -8.19
CA ASP A 58 -3.85 4.87 -9.44
C ASP A 58 -3.01 3.58 -9.28
N GLY A 59 -3.10 2.92 -8.12
CA GLY A 59 -2.34 1.70 -7.82
C GLY A 59 -0.90 1.95 -7.41
N LYS A 60 -0.38 3.19 -7.47
CA LYS A 60 0.98 3.47 -7.01
C LYS A 60 1.06 3.38 -5.50
N PHE A 61 2.19 2.86 -5.01
CA PHE A 61 2.49 2.86 -3.60
C PHE A 61 3.87 3.40 -3.29
N THR A 62 4.03 3.90 -2.06
CA THR A 62 5.33 4.29 -1.51
C THR A 62 5.40 3.85 -0.06
N GLY A 63 6.40 3.03 0.28
CA GLY A 63 6.70 2.61 1.63
C GLY A 63 7.65 3.60 2.32
N TYR A 64 7.27 3.99 3.52
CA TYR A 64 8.00 4.90 4.39
C TYR A 64 8.36 4.23 5.70
N HIS A 65 9.49 4.62 6.28
CA HIS A 65 9.75 4.41 7.70
C HIS A 65 10.27 5.69 8.34
N ALA A 66 10.14 5.77 9.66
CA ALA A 66 10.63 6.89 10.43
C ALA A 66 12.16 6.94 10.43
N ASP A 67 12.72 8.15 10.38
CA ASP A 67 14.09 8.43 10.81
C ASP A 67 14.12 8.47 12.34
N LEU A 68 14.04 7.27 12.95
CA LEU A 68 13.94 7.14 14.40
C LEU A 68 15.22 7.61 15.11
N ALA A 69 16.37 7.49 14.44
CA ALA A 69 17.65 7.96 14.96
C ALA A 69 17.68 9.50 15.04
N GLY A 70 17.32 10.20 13.96
CA GLY A 70 17.20 11.66 13.96
C GLY A 70 16.17 12.15 14.98
N PHE A 71 14.99 11.52 15.03
CA PHE A 71 13.98 11.85 16.03
C PHE A 71 14.48 11.67 17.47
N SER A 72 15.19 10.58 17.75
CA SER A 72 15.78 10.32 19.07
C SER A 72 16.90 11.32 19.43
N ALA A 73 17.54 11.95 18.44
CA ALA A 73 18.50 13.02 18.63
C ALA A 73 17.85 14.41 18.84
N GLY A 74 16.52 14.51 18.73
CA GLY A 74 15.74 15.73 18.95
C GLY A 74 15.24 16.41 17.68
N ASP A 75 15.45 15.81 16.50
CA ASP A 75 14.89 16.33 15.26
C ASP A 75 13.36 16.13 15.22
N PRO A 76 12.62 16.96 14.46
CA PRO A 76 11.21 16.71 14.18
C PRO A 76 10.99 15.34 13.51
N PRO A 77 9.80 14.72 13.68
CA PRO A 77 9.45 13.49 12.98
C PRO A 77 9.66 13.61 11.47
N ARG A 78 10.35 12.63 10.90
CA ARG A 78 10.62 12.55 9.47
C ARG A 78 10.44 11.12 8.99
N TYR A 79 9.80 10.96 7.84
CA TYR A 79 9.60 9.68 7.17
C TYR A 79 10.35 9.66 5.84
N VAL A 80 11.22 8.68 5.67
CA VAL A 80 12.04 8.49 4.47
C VAL A 80 11.53 7.31 3.66
N ILE A 81 11.75 7.35 2.34
CA ILE A 81 11.26 6.33 1.41
C ILE A 81 12.19 5.13 1.45
N TYR A 82 11.66 3.92 1.65
CA TYR A 82 12.44 2.69 1.51
C TYR A 82 12.03 1.88 0.28
N GLN A 83 10.80 2.02 -0.20
CA GLN A 83 10.34 1.35 -1.40
C GLN A 83 9.25 2.14 -2.13
N SER A 84 9.10 1.91 -3.42
CA SER A 84 7.93 2.36 -4.17
C SER A 84 7.66 1.44 -5.35
N GLY A 85 6.44 1.45 -5.85
CA GLY A 85 6.03 0.60 -6.95
C GLY A 85 4.63 0.91 -7.44
N THR A 86 4.09 -0.03 -8.20
CA THR A 86 2.72 0.03 -8.71
C THR A 86 2.07 -1.32 -8.58
N CYS A 87 0.83 -1.31 -8.14
CA CYS A 87 -0.01 -2.48 -8.03
C CYS A 87 -1.10 -2.47 -9.10
N VAL A 88 -1.38 -3.66 -9.62
CA VAL A 88 -2.50 -3.92 -10.53
C VAL A 88 -3.44 -4.90 -9.86
N HIS A 89 -4.73 -4.59 -9.87
CA HIS A 89 -5.77 -5.42 -9.27
C HIS A 89 -6.63 -6.06 -10.36
N ASP A 90 -6.70 -7.39 -10.36
CA ASP A 90 -7.67 -8.17 -11.09
C ASP A 90 -8.92 -8.37 -10.22
N ALA A 91 -9.92 -7.53 -10.43
CA ALA A 91 -11.18 -7.58 -9.68
C ALA A 91 -11.97 -8.89 -9.88
N GLY A 92 -11.76 -9.60 -10.99
CA GLY A 92 -12.43 -10.87 -11.26
C GLY A 92 -11.89 -12.01 -10.39
N ALA A 93 -10.59 -11.98 -10.11
CA ALA A 93 -9.92 -12.97 -9.27
C ALA A 93 -9.71 -12.48 -7.82
N GLY A 94 -9.87 -11.18 -7.54
CA GLY A 94 -9.48 -10.58 -6.28
C GLY A 94 -7.97 -10.61 -6.05
N ILE A 95 -7.17 -10.69 -7.12
CA ILE A 95 -5.71 -10.79 -7.07
C ILE A 95 -5.12 -9.40 -7.28
N GLU A 96 -4.16 -9.07 -6.46
CA GLU A 96 -3.27 -7.95 -6.64
C GLU A 96 -1.86 -8.44 -7.02
N SER A 97 -1.18 -7.69 -7.89
CA SER A 97 0.25 -7.84 -8.15
C SER A 97 0.95 -6.49 -8.05
N CYS A 98 1.86 -6.36 -7.11
CA CYS A 98 2.63 -5.14 -6.83
C CYS A 98 4.07 -5.29 -7.28
N THR A 99 4.50 -4.52 -8.29
CA THR A 99 5.88 -4.52 -8.78
C THR A 99 6.66 -3.33 -8.23
N LEU A 100 7.82 -3.59 -7.64
CA LEU A 100 8.73 -2.56 -7.12
C LEU A 100 9.45 -1.82 -8.26
N THR A 101 9.37 -0.50 -8.27
CA THR A 101 10.16 0.37 -9.15
C THR A 101 11.35 1.00 -8.44
N PHE A 102 11.37 0.96 -7.10
CA PHE A 102 12.50 1.37 -6.28
C PHE A 102 12.49 0.57 -4.98
N GLU A 103 13.68 0.13 -4.58
CA GLU A 103 13.98 -0.38 -3.26
C GLU A 103 15.42 0.03 -2.91
N THR A 104 15.63 0.50 -1.69
CA THR A 104 16.94 0.61 -1.03
C THR A 104 17.77 -0.68 -1.05
N ASP A 105 17.16 -1.85 -0.96
CA ASP A 105 17.76 -3.14 -1.27
C ASP A 105 17.58 -3.45 -2.77
N ARG A 106 18.65 -3.22 -3.53
CA ARG A 106 18.62 -3.33 -4.99
C ARG A 106 18.30 -4.74 -5.50
N GLU A 107 18.46 -5.78 -4.67
CA GLU A 107 18.10 -7.15 -5.06
C GLU A 107 16.57 -7.34 -5.15
N LEU A 108 15.80 -6.45 -4.53
CA LEU A 108 14.34 -6.48 -4.54
C LEU A 108 13.73 -5.60 -5.64
N GLU A 109 14.51 -4.74 -6.28
CA GLU A 109 14.00 -3.87 -7.35
C GLU A 109 13.48 -4.71 -8.54
N GLY A 110 12.29 -4.38 -9.04
CA GLY A 110 11.61 -5.15 -10.08
C GLY A 110 10.91 -6.42 -9.59
N ARG A 111 11.05 -6.82 -8.32
CA ARG A 111 10.28 -7.94 -7.77
C ARG A 111 8.80 -7.60 -7.74
N THR A 112 7.99 -8.65 -7.93
CA THR A 112 6.53 -8.57 -7.85
C THR A 112 6.06 -9.39 -6.66
N PHE A 113 5.25 -8.77 -5.80
CA PHE A 113 4.51 -9.43 -4.73
C PHE A 113 3.10 -9.70 -5.22
N VAL A 114 2.54 -10.86 -4.85
CA VAL A 114 1.22 -11.28 -5.29
C VAL A 114 0.36 -11.59 -4.08
N ASP A 115 -0.78 -10.93 -3.99
CA ASP A 115 -1.70 -11.06 -2.88
C ASP A 115 -3.12 -11.37 -3.40
N VAL A 116 -3.86 -12.20 -2.68
CA VAL A 116 -5.32 -12.35 -2.87
C VAL A 116 -6.01 -11.54 -1.78
N ILE A 117 -6.80 -10.53 -2.18
CA ILE A 117 -7.56 -9.70 -1.26
C ILE A 117 -8.74 -10.51 -0.71
N SER A 118 -8.69 -10.82 0.58
CA SER A 118 -9.73 -11.58 1.27
C SER A 118 -10.86 -10.69 1.78
N SER A 119 -10.56 -9.48 2.24
CA SER A 119 -11.57 -8.51 2.66
C SER A 119 -11.01 -7.09 2.75
N ILE A 120 -11.83 -6.10 2.42
CA ILE A 120 -11.55 -4.67 2.63
C ILE A 120 -12.55 -4.12 3.63
N ALA A 121 -12.05 -3.60 4.75
CA ALA A 121 -12.81 -2.91 5.77
C ALA A 121 -12.38 -1.44 5.87
N LYS A 122 -13.09 -0.66 6.67
CA LYS A 122 -12.77 0.77 6.86
C LYS A 122 -11.38 0.97 7.45
N ASP A 123 -11.01 0.14 8.40
CA ASP A 123 -9.82 0.25 9.24
C ASP A 123 -8.73 -0.77 8.90
N HIS A 124 -9.01 -1.76 8.04
CA HIS A 124 -8.01 -2.73 7.64
C HIS A 124 -8.32 -3.41 6.30
N VAL A 125 -7.31 -4.01 5.69
CA VAL A 125 -7.39 -4.88 4.51
C VAL A 125 -6.74 -6.21 4.88
N LYS A 126 -7.40 -7.32 4.58
CA LYS A 126 -6.85 -8.66 4.78
C LYS A 126 -6.50 -9.27 3.43
N THR A 127 -5.30 -9.81 3.33
CA THR A 127 -4.79 -10.48 2.15
C THR A 127 -4.18 -11.83 2.51
N LEU A 128 -4.02 -12.67 1.50
CA LEU A 128 -3.17 -13.84 1.52
C LEU A 128 -2.06 -13.62 0.50
N SER A 129 -0.80 -13.67 0.94
CA SER A 129 0.36 -13.50 0.08
C SER A 129 0.84 -14.82 -0.51
N PHE A 130 1.33 -14.75 -1.74
CA PHE A 130 1.76 -15.89 -2.55
C PHE A 130 3.10 -15.61 -3.22
N GLU A 131 3.89 -16.66 -3.44
CA GLU A 131 5.18 -16.57 -4.12
C GLU A 131 5.03 -16.36 -5.64
N SER A 132 3.86 -16.67 -6.21
CA SER A 132 3.61 -16.50 -7.63
C SER A 132 2.15 -16.23 -7.99
N LEU A 133 1.95 -15.60 -9.16
CA LEU A 133 0.63 -15.38 -9.75
C LEU A 133 -0.11 -16.70 -10.01
N ALA A 134 0.61 -17.75 -10.43
CA ALA A 134 -0.01 -19.05 -10.69
C ALA A 134 -0.61 -19.67 -9.42
N GLU A 135 0.07 -19.54 -8.28
CA GLU A 135 -0.45 -20.01 -6.98
C GLU A 135 -1.65 -19.19 -6.52
N ALA A 136 -1.60 -17.86 -6.64
CA ALA A 136 -2.73 -17.00 -6.31
C ALA A 136 -3.97 -17.28 -7.18
N GLN A 137 -3.78 -17.55 -8.48
CA GLN A 137 -4.84 -17.94 -9.40
C GLN A 137 -5.44 -19.31 -9.06
N ALA A 138 -4.59 -20.28 -8.73
CA ALA A 138 -5.04 -21.59 -8.26
C ALA A 138 -5.86 -21.47 -6.98
N HIS A 139 -5.41 -20.64 -6.03
CA HIS A 139 -6.16 -20.35 -4.80
C HIS A 139 -7.51 -19.69 -5.10
N SER A 140 -7.53 -18.67 -5.95
CA SER A 140 -8.77 -17.94 -6.29
C SER A 140 -9.82 -18.85 -6.96
N THR A 141 -9.38 -19.92 -7.62
CA THR A 141 -10.27 -20.91 -8.24
C THR A 141 -10.72 -21.99 -7.27
N THR A 142 -9.85 -22.46 -6.38
CA THR A 142 -10.08 -23.67 -5.56
C THR A 142 -10.41 -23.37 -4.10
N GLY A 143 -10.10 -22.16 -3.62
CA GLY A 143 -10.12 -21.77 -2.22
C GLY A 143 -9.03 -22.42 -1.36
N GLN A 144 -8.07 -23.15 -1.96
CA GLN A 144 -7.04 -23.90 -1.24
C GLN A 144 -5.64 -23.37 -1.55
N SER A 145 -4.74 -23.38 -0.56
CA SER A 145 -3.32 -23.11 -0.74
C SER A 145 -2.54 -23.67 0.45
N ASP A 146 -1.42 -24.34 0.17
CA ASP A 146 -0.51 -24.84 1.20
C ASP A 146 0.52 -23.80 1.63
N ASN A 147 0.71 -22.74 0.83
CA ASN A 147 1.79 -21.75 0.98
C ASN A 147 1.29 -20.31 1.14
N ALA A 148 -0.03 -20.10 1.29
CA ALA A 148 -0.57 -18.77 1.50
C ALA A 148 -0.14 -18.22 2.87
N PHE A 149 0.40 -17.00 2.89
CA PHE A 149 0.76 -16.32 4.13
C PHE A 149 -0.24 -15.18 4.42
N PRO A 150 -0.98 -15.20 5.55
CA PRO A 150 -1.94 -14.14 5.84
C PRO A 150 -1.23 -12.84 6.22
N ILE A 151 -1.64 -11.74 5.57
CA ILE A 151 -1.20 -10.39 5.91
C ILE A 151 -2.45 -9.54 6.19
N THR A 152 -2.40 -8.76 7.27
CA THR A 152 -3.41 -7.73 7.51
C THR A 152 -2.73 -6.37 7.48
N TYR A 153 -3.21 -5.49 6.61
CA TYR A 153 -2.82 -4.10 6.55
C TYR A 153 -3.81 -3.26 7.34
N VAL A 154 -3.32 -2.58 8.39
CA VAL A 154 -4.12 -1.69 9.23
C VAL A 154 -4.01 -0.27 8.71
N ARG A 155 -5.14 0.42 8.62
CA ARG A 155 -5.16 1.82 8.21
C ARG A 155 -4.60 2.69 9.33
N CYS A 156 -3.58 3.47 9.01
CA CYS A 156 -2.95 4.39 9.95
C CYS A 156 -3.78 5.67 10.07
N PRO A 157 -4.29 6.03 11.27
CA PRO A 157 -5.17 7.17 11.46
C PRO A 157 -4.39 8.48 11.61
N PHE A 158 -3.45 8.75 10.71
CA PHE A 158 -2.66 9.97 10.76
C PHE A 158 -3.51 11.22 10.56
N ASP A 159 -3.14 12.30 11.23
CA ASP A 159 -3.51 13.64 10.79
C ASP A 159 -2.78 13.96 9.47
N GLY A 160 -3.53 14.23 8.40
CA GLY A 160 -2.97 14.38 7.05
C GLY A 160 -1.99 15.56 6.93
N ALA A 161 -2.24 16.67 7.63
CA ALA A 161 -1.36 17.83 7.60
C ALA A 161 -0.04 17.54 8.32
N ARG A 162 -0.11 16.90 9.49
CA ARG A 162 1.06 16.47 10.26
C ARG A 162 1.90 15.47 9.49
N LEU A 163 1.26 14.46 8.89
CA LEU A 163 1.97 13.48 8.07
C LEU A 163 2.63 14.13 6.86
N ALA A 164 1.91 14.99 6.12
CA ALA A 164 2.48 15.70 4.97
C ALA A 164 3.72 16.52 5.32
N ALA A 165 3.76 17.14 6.51
CA ALA A 165 4.93 17.89 6.98
C ALA A 165 6.12 16.99 7.36
N ALA A 166 5.86 15.73 7.74
CA ALA A 166 6.89 14.76 8.12
C ALA A 166 7.43 13.93 6.93
N LEU A 167 6.71 13.89 5.81
CA LEU A 167 7.13 13.13 4.63
C LEU A 167 8.33 13.77 3.94
N SER A 168 9.33 12.97 3.64
CA SER A 168 10.54 13.37 2.92
C SER A 168 10.67 12.58 1.61
N SER A 169 11.18 13.23 0.56
CA SER A 169 11.51 12.58 -0.71
C SER A 169 12.86 11.84 -0.69
N SER A 170 13.63 11.97 0.38
CA SER A 170 14.89 11.25 0.53
C SER A 170 14.68 9.75 0.69
N ALA A 171 15.53 8.97 0.02
CA ALA A 171 15.66 7.54 0.24
C ALA A 171 16.24 7.26 1.63
N SER A 172 15.85 6.13 2.20
CA SER A 172 16.45 5.62 3.41
C SER A 172 17.92 5.27 3.21
N THR A 173 18.68 5.42 4.29
CA THR A 173 20.12 5.09 4.36
C THR A 173 20.42 4.00 5.38
N VAL A 174 19.39 3.50 6.08
CA VAL A 174 19.58 2.42 7.06
C VAL A 174 19.75 1.08 6.34
N SER A 175 20.41 0.14 7.01
CA SER A 175 20.59 -1.22 6.48
C SER A 175 19.26 -1.98 6.38
N ALA A 176 19.23 -3.06 5.58
CA ALA A 176 18.05 -3.93 5.51
C ALA A 176 17.63 -4.49 6.87
N GLY A 177 18.60 -4.81 7.75
CA GLY A 177 18.33 -5.28 9.11
C GLY A 177 17.66 -4.22 9.98
N GLU A 178 18.16 -2.99 9.97
CA GLU A 178 17.53 -1.86 10.68
C GLU A 178 16.15 -1.54 10.11
N ARG A 179 15.99 -1.56 8.78
CA ARG A 179 14.70 -1.38 8.12
C ARG A 179 13.70 -2.44 8.56
N ASN A 180 14.10 -3.71 8.62
CA ASN A 180 13.22 -4.80 9.06
C ASN A 180 12.76 -4.62 10.51
N GLN A 181 13.61 -4.06 11.39
CA GLN A 181 13.17 -3.69 12.75
C GLN A 181 12.11 -2.58 12.74
N LEU A 182 12.11 -1.68 11.76
CA LEU A 182 11.13 -0.61 11.64
C LEU A 182 9.83 -1.08 10.96
N THR A 183 9.92 -1.95 9.94
CA THR A 183 8.76 -2.43 9.16
C THR A 183 8.09 -3.66 9.78
N SER A 184 8.80 -4.44 10.59
CA SER A 184 8.30 -5.62 11.29
C SER A 184 8.90 -5.71 12.70
N PRO A 185 8.66 -4.69 13.56
CA PRO A 185 9.19 -4.66 14.91
C PRO A 185 8.62 -5.79 15.77
N ASP A 186 9.46 -6.31 16.65
CA ASP A 186 9.02 -7.12 17.79
C ASP A 186 8.46 -6.24 18.92
N ASP A 187 7.82 -6.87 19.91
CA ASP A 187 7.18 -6.17 21.02
C ASP A 187 8.20 -5.41 21.91
N GLY A 188 9.44 -5.90 21.99
CA GLY A 188 10.51 -5.25 22.75
C GLY A 188 10.93 -3.93 22.10
N PHE A 189 11.00 -3.90 20.76
CA PHE A 189 11.25 -2.69 19.99
C PHE A 189 10.09 -1.70 20.11
N LEU A 190 8.85 -2.17 20.00
CA LEU A 190 7.65 -1.33 20.17
C LEU A 190 7.56 -0.69 21.55
N ALA A 191 8.10 -1.35 22.58
CA ALA A 191 8.11 -0.83 23.95
C ALA A 191 9.15 0.27 24.21
N GLN A 192 10.02 0.58 23.25
CA GLN A 192 11.03 1.62 23.42
C GLN A 192 10.41 3.02 23.56
N LYS A 193 11.00 3.84 24.42
CA LYS A 193 10.53 5.21 24.69
C LYS A 193 10.50 6.07 23.41
N SER A 194 11.51 5.93 22.55
CA SER A 194 11.60 6.68 21.28
C SER A 194 10.41 6.39 20.36
N VAL A 195 9.97 5.13 20.28
CA VAL A 195 8.80 4.72 19.49
C VAL A 195 7.52 5.30 20.06
N HIS A 196 7.39 5.26 21.39
CA HIS A 196 6.25 5.84 22.07
C HIS A 196 6.17 7.37 21.89
N ASP A 197 7.30 8.07 22.04
CA ASP A 197 7.38 9.51 21.82
C ASP A 197 7.10 9.88 20.35
N LEU A 198 7.53 9.05 19.41
CA LEU A 198 7.22 9.23 17.98
C LEU A 198 5.72 9.09 17.71
N ALA A 199 5.08 8.05 18.26
CA ALA A 199 3.63 7.84 18.12
C ALA A 199 2.82 9.03 18.68
N LYS A 200 3.25 9.59 19.83
CA LYS A 200 2.71 10.84 20.39
C LYS A 200 2.94 12.03 19.48
N ALA A 201 4.17 12.22 19.00
CA ALA A 201 4.54 13.31 18.11
C ALA A 201 3.72 13.27 16.82
N MET A 202 3.36 12.08 16.34
CA MET A 202 2.50 11.87 15.17
C MET A 202 1.00 11.88 15.48
N GLY A 203 0.61 12.03 16.75
CA GLY A 203 -0.80 12.16 17.16
C GLY A 203 -1.58 10.86 17.04
N LEU A 204 -0.90 9.73 16.98
CA LEU A 204 -1.52 8.41 16.90
C LEU A 204 -1.98 7.92 18.28
N ILE A 205 -1.32 8.39 19.34
CA ILE A 205 -1.67 8.11 20.73
C ILE A 205 -1.70 9.42 21.55
N PRO A 206 -2.41 9.44 22.71
CA PRO A 206 -2.45 10.59 23.63
C PRO A 206 -1.10 10.92 24.25
#